data_AF-A0A2V6R0N3-F1
#
_entry.id   AF-A0A2V6R0N3-F1
#
_cell.length_a   1.000
_cell.length_b   1.000
_cell.length_c   1.000
_cell.angle_alpha   90.00
_cell.angle_beta   90.00
_cell.angle_gamma   90.00
#
_symmetry.space_group_name_H-M   'P 1'
#
loop_
_entity.id
_entity.type
_entity.pdbx_description
1 polymer ?
#
loop_
_entity_poly.entity_id
_entity_poly.type
_entity_poly.pdbx_seq_one_letter_code
_entity_poly.pdbx_strand_id
1 'polypeptide(L)' 'MAASAYDKLIFELSSPGRVAWSLPEADVPASDAKKLLPAQHLRKDAPELPEVSEFDVVRHYSRL' A
#
# COMPACT_ATOMS: atom_id res chain seq x y z
N MET A 1 6.01 32.99 10.15
CA MET A 1 6.43 31.88 11.04
C MET A 1 6.03 30.57 10.37
N ALA A 2 6.89 29.57 10.50
CA ALA A 2 7.14 28.51 9.54
C ALA A 2 5.93 27.63 9.18
N ALA A 3 5.69 27.46 7.87
CA ALA A 3 5.01 26.27 7.39
C ALA A 3 5.98 25.10 7.63
N SER A 4 5.59 24.12 8.45
CA SER A 4 6.26 22.82 8.47
C SER A 4 6.01 22.19 7.11
N ALA A 5 6.89 22.45 6.14
CA ALA A 5 6.84 21.82 4.84
C ALA A 5 7.19 20.35 5.05
N TYR A 6 6.17 19.52 5.20
CA TYR A 6 6.31 18.09 5.11
C TYR A 6 6.99 17.78 3.76
N ASP A 7 8.26 17.35 3.81
CA ASP A 7 9.18 17.25 2.68
C ASP A 7 9.52 15.81 2.28
N LYS A 8 8.94 14.84 2.98
CA LYS A 8 9.20 13.41 2.76
C LYS A 8 8.33 12.84 1.65
N LEU A 9 8.92 11.97 0.84
CA LEU A 9 8.16 11.08 -0.05
C LEU A 9 7.45 10.01 0.79
N ILE A 10 6.29 9.53 0.33
CA ILE A 10 5.58 8.44 1.03
C ILE A 10 6.43 7.18 1.17
N PHE A 11 7.34 6.94 0.22
CA PHE A 11 8.29 5.83 0.23
C PHE A 11 9.32 5.92 1.38
N GLU A 12 9.67 7.13 1.82
CA GLU A 12 10.59 7.34 2.94
C GLU A 12 9.93 7.07 4.30
N LEU A 13 8.59 6.98 4.33
CA LEU A 13 7.84 6.55 5.50
C LEU A 13 7.61 5.02 5.54
N SER A 14 7.99 4.31 4.49
CA SER A 14 7.72 2.88 4.34
C SER A 14 8.42 2.05 5.42
N SER A 15 7.71 1.05 5.93
CA SER A 15 8.18 0.12 6.94
C SER A 15 7.66 -1.28 6.60
N PRO A 16 8.53 -2.30 6.43
CA PRO A 16 8.11 -3.63 6.02
C PRO A 16 6.98 -4.21 6.88
N GLY A 17 5.99 -4.82 6.22
CA GLY A 17 4.81 -5.43 6.81
C GLY A 17 3.69 -4.47 7.22
N ARG A 18 3.86 -3.16 7.05
CA ARG A 18 2.85 -2.17 7.46
C ARG A 18 1.77 -2.01 6.38
N VAL A 19 0.52 -1.99 6.83
CA VAL A 19 -0.66 -1.88 5.97
C VAL A 19 -1.53 -0.68 6.36
N ALA A 20 -2.15 -0.06 5.35
CA ALA A 20 -3.05 1.08 5.50
C ALA A 20 -4.53 0.73 5.28
N TRP A 21 -4.88 -0.55 5.38
CA TRP A 21 -6.23 -1.03 5.12
C TRP A 21 -6.69 -1.99 6.22
N SER A 22 -7.99 -2.01 6.45
CA SER A 22 -8.70 -2.99 7.28
C SER A 22 -9.93 -3.44 6.50
N LEU A 23 -9.76 -4.49 5.71
CA LEU A 23 -10.81 -5.03 4.86
C LEU A 23 -11.56 -6.11 5.64
N PRO A 24 -12.89 -6.21 5.49
CA PRO A 24 -13.65 -7.33 6.05
C PRO A 24 -13.22 -8.66 5.41
N GLU A 25 -13.61 -9.77 6.05
CA GLU A 25 -13.42 -11.09 5.46
C GLU A 25 -14.14 -11.17 4.10
N ALA A 26 -13.51 -11.85 3.13
CA ALA A 26 -14.10 -12.05 1.81
C ALA A 26 -15.34 -12.94 1.91
N ASP A 27 -16.46 -12.49 1.34
CA ASP A 27 -17.72 -13.22 1.25
C ASP A 27 -17.76 -14.21 0.07
N VAL A 28 -16.67 -14.30 -0.68
CA VAL A 28 -16.52 -15.17 -1.86
C VAL A 28 -15.32 -16.11 -1.71
N PRO A 29 -15.36 -17.32 -2.32
CA PRO A 29 -14.24 -18.24 -2.27
C PRO A 29 -12.95 -17.65 -2.84
N ALA A 30 -11.86 -17.74 -2.08
CA ALA A 30 -10.54 -17.34 -2.54
C ALA A 30 -10.08 -18.22 -3.72
N SER A 31 -9.50 -17.59 -4.75
CA SER A 31 -8.96 -18.27 -5.93
C SER A 31 -7.53 -17.82 -6.20
N ASP A 32 -6.66 -18.76 -6.56
CA ASP A 32 -5.27 -18.47 -6.93
C ASP A 32 -5.21 -17.87 -8.34
N ALA A 33 -4.68 -16.65 -8.46
CA ALA A 33 -4.51 -15.95 -9.72
C ALA A 33 -3.74 -16.78 -10.76
N LYS A 34 -2.81 -17.65 -10.33
CA LYS A 34 -2.04 -18.54 -11.22
C LYS A 34 -2.91 -19.56 -11.96
N LYS A 35 -4.11 -19.86 -11.45
CA LYS A 35 -5.08 -20.75 -12.08
C LYS A 35 -6.07 -20.02 -12.99
N LEU A 36 -6.19 -18.70 -12.82
CA LEU A 36 -7.20 -17.88 -13.51
C LEU A 36 -6.63 -17.11 -14.70
N LEU A 37 -5.33 -16.78 -14.67
CA LEU A 37 -4.69 -15.95 -15.68
C LEU A 37 -3.54 -16.68 -16.40
N PRO A 38 -3.39 -16.50 -17.73
CA PRO A 38 -2.21 -16.99 -18.44
C PRO A 38 -0.92 -16.42 -17.86
N ALA A 39 0.13 -17.23 -17.79
CA ALA A 39 1.40 -16.89 -17.11
C ALA A 39 2.06 -15.59 -17.62
N GLN A 40 1.89 -15.27 -18.90
CA GLN A 40 2.40 -14.03 -19.51
C GLN A 40 1.79 -12.75 -18.94
N HIS A 41 0.63 -12.84 -18.27
CA HIS A 41 -0.06 -11.72 -17.64
C HIS A 41 0.18 -11.64 -16.13
N LEU A 42 0.88 -12.62 -15.54
CA LEU A 42 1.18 -12.64 -14.11
C LEU A 42 2.43 -11.83 -13.81
N ARG A 43 2.37 -11.05 -12.73
CA ARG A 43 3.53 -10.34 -12.20
C ARG A 43 4.54 -11.33 -11.63
N LYS A 44 5.83 -11.11 -11.89
CA LYS A 44 6.93 -11.96 -11.40
C LYS A 44 7.41 -11.56 -10.00
N ASP A 45 7.52 -10.26 -9.77
CA ASP A 45 8.00 -9.68 -8.51
C ASP A 45 6.87 -8.90 -7.82
N ALA A 46 6.97 -8.54 -6.55
CA ALA A 46 5.97 -7.71 -5.88
C ALA A 46 5.99 -6.26 -6.39
N PRO A 47 4.87 -5.51 -6.31
CA PRO A 47 4.87 -4.05 -6.46
C PRO A 47 5.72 -3.36 -5.41
N GLU A 48 6.56 -2.41 -5.84
CA GLU A 48 7.33 -1.52 -4.96
C GLU A 48 6.42 -0.42 -4.40
N LEU A 49 5.33 -0.81 -3.73
CA LEU A 49 4.43 0.11 -3.06
C LEU A 49 4.95 0.43 -1.66
N PRO A 50 4.68 1.63 -1.12
CA PRO A 50 5.04 1.97 0.25
C PRO A 50 4.18 1.18 1.24
N GLU A 51 4.82 0.67 2.29
CA GLU A 51 4.20 -0.04 3.40
C GLU A 51 4.05 0.94 4.57
N VAL A 52 2.88 1.59 4.64
CA VAL A 52 2.57 2.69 5.57
C VAL A 52 1.27 2.41 6.33
N SER A 53 1.06 3.07 7.48
CA SER A 53 -0.21 2.94 8.22
C SER A 53 -1.25 3.89 7.65
N GLU A 54 -2.53 3.67 7.96
CA GLU A 54 -3.60 4.61 7.57
C GLU A 54 -3.32 6.03 8.06
N PHE A 55 -2.82 6.18 9.29
CA PHE A 55 -2.45 7.48 9.86
C PHE A 55 -1.32 8.16 9.07
N ASP A 56 -0.29 7.40 8.67
CA ASP A 56 0.81 7.93 7.84
C ASP A 56 0.30 8.42 6.48
N VAL A 57 -0.61 7.67 5.85
CA VAL A 57 -1.23 8.05 4.57
C VAL A 57 -2.02 9.34 4.70
N VAL A 58 -2.89 9.44 5.72
CA VAL A 58 -3.70 10.64 5.97
C VAL A 58 -2.79 11.84 6.23
N ARG A 59 -1.79 11.70 7.10
CA ARG A 59 -0.85 12.78 7.39
C ARG A 59 -0.09 13.24 6.14
N HIS A 60 0.38 12.30 5.32
CA HIS A 60 1.12 12.58 4.08
C HIS A 60 0.27 13.39 3.08
N TYR A 61 -0.96 12.95 2.79
CA TYR A 61 -1.79 13.59 1.77
C TYR A 61 -2.55 14.82 2.28
N SER A 62 -2.85 14.89 3.57
CA SER A 62 -3.51 16.06 4.18
C SER A 62 -2.53 17.14 4.66
N ARG A 63 -1.21 16.88 4.63
CA ARG A 63 -0.15 17.77 5.16
C ARG A 63 -0.39 18.18 6.63
N LEU A 64 -0.90 17.23 7.42
CA LEU A 64 -1.14 17.39 8.85
C LEU A 64 0.12 17.11 9.69
#